data_AF-A0A0G4MY37-F1
#
_entry.id   AF-A0A0G4MY37-F1
#
_cell.length_a   1.000
_cell.length_b   1.000
_cell.length_c   1.000
_cell.angle_alpha   90.00
_cell.angle_beta   90.00
_cell.angle_gamma   90.00
#
_symmetry.space_group_name_H-M   'P 1'
#
loop_
_entity.id
_entity.type
_entity.pdbx_description
1 polymer ?
#
loop_
_entity_poly.entity_id
_entity_poly.type
_entity_poly.pdbx_seq_one_letter_code
_entity_poly.pdbx_strand_id
1 'polypeptide(L)' 'MTATNGTNGHTNGATAKQSKGNIGVFTNPKHDLWINGAEPSLEKVNSGEGLAVGEVTVAIRSTGICGRIKTLPTPGEKD' A
#
# COMPACT_ATOMS: atom_id res chain seq x y z
N MET A 1 -5.97 11.04 -33.35
CA MET A 1 -6.26 11.62 -32.02
C MET A 1 -7.14 10.63 -31.30
N THR A 2 -6.53 9.71 -30.55
CA THR A 2 -7.20 8.58 -29.89
C THR A 2 -7.67 9.02 -28.51
N ALA A 3 -8.97 8.87 -28.25
CA ALA A 3 -9.59 9.20 -26.98
C ALA A 3 -9.14 8.24 -25.86
N THR A 4 -8.71 8.81 -24.74
CA THR A 4 -8.35 8.08 -23.52
C THR A 4 -9.62 7.71 -22.75
N ASN A 5 -9.99 6.43 -22.73
CA ASN A 5 -11.09 5.95 -21.89
C ASN A 5 -10.60 5.82 -20.43
N GLY A 6 -10.94 6.81 -19.61
CA GLY A 6 -10.85 6.72 -18.16
C GLY A 6 -12.05 5.96 -17.59
N THR A 7 -11.87 4.69 -17.25
CA THR A 7 -12.86 3.93 -16.48
C THR A 7 -12.52 4.01 -14.99
N ASN A 8 -13.14 4.95 -14.28
CA ASN A 8 -13.23 4.90 -12.82
C ASN A 8 -14.21 3.80 -12.42
N GLY A 9 -13.78 2.54 -12.53
CA GLY A 9 -14.57 1.36 -12.20
C GLY A 9 -14.55 1.08 -10.70
N HIS A 10 -15.66 1.37 -10.02
CA HIS A 10 -15.97 0.78 -8.72
C HIS A 10 -16.73 -0.54 -8.96
N THR A 11 -15.99 -1.60 -9.30
CA THR A 11 -16.55 -2.96 -9.44
C THR A 11 -16.36 -3.71 -8.12
N ASN A 12 -17.34 -3.60 -7.22
CA ASN A 12 -17.40 -4.37 -5.99
C ASN A 12 -17.61 -5.85 -6.33
N GLY A 13 -16.52 -6.61 -6.50
CA GLY A 13 -16.57 -8.09 -6.59
C GLY A 13 -16.00 -8.74 -7.86
N ALA A 14 -15.45 -7.99 -8.82
CA ALA A 14 -14.71 -8.59 -9.92
C ALA A 14 -13.25 -8.81 -9.50
N THR A 15 -12.72 -10.03 -9.66
CA THR A 15 -11.28 -10.38 -9.68
C THR A 15 -10.59 -9.64 -10.82
N ALA A 16 -10.47 -8.33 -10.69
CA ALA A 16 -9.80 -7.48 -11.65
C ALA A 16 -8.29 -7.69 -11.50
N LYS A 17 -7.68 -8.29 -12.52
CA LYS A 17 -6.23 -8.43 -12.63
C LYS A 17 -5.56 -7.07 -12.42
N GLN A 18 -4.73 -6.97 -11.39
CA GLN A 18 -4.03 -5.76 -11.02
C GLN A 18 -3.00 -5.42 -12.10
N SER A 19 -2.89 -4.13 -12.43
CA SER A 19 -2.02 -3.62 -13.51
C SER A 19 -0.90 -2.70 -13.04
N LYS A 20 -0.97 -2.17 -11.82
CA LYS A 20 0.04 -1.26 -11.26
C LYS A 20 0.91 -2.00 -10.25
N GLY A 21 2.22 -1.76 -10.31
CA GLY A 21 3.17 -2.29 -9.32
C GLY A 21 2.86 -1.82 -7.90
N ASN A 22 3.14 -2.69 -6.92
CA ASN A 22 2.92 -2.39 -5.51
C ASN A 22 3.97 -1.40 -4.99
N ILE A 23 3.54 -0.43 -4.19
CA ILE A 23 4.39 0.59 -3.58
C ILE A 23 4.09 0.68 -2.08
N GLY A 24 5.10 1.06 -1.31
CA GLY A 24 5.02 1.21 0.14
C GLY A 24 5.44 2.60 0.59
N VAL A 25 4.94 2.98 1.76
CA VAL A 25 5.45 4.12 2.54
C VAL A 25 6.44 3.56 3.56
N PHE A 26 7.67 4.04 3.53
CA PHE A 26 8.74 3.55 4.38
C PHE A 26 9.20 4.64 5.36
N THR A 27 9.78 4.19 6.46
CA THR A 27 10.44 5.06 7.45
C THR A 27 11.72 4.43 7.96
N ASN A 28 12.52 5.21 8.69
CA ASN A 28 13.75 4.76 9.34
C ASN A 28 13.85 5.34 10.77
N PRO A 29 14.84 4.91 11.58
CA PRO A 29 15.05 5.47 12.91
C PRO A 29 15.38 6.97 12.94
N LYS A 30 15.70 7.59 11.79
CA LYS A 30 15.91 9.04 11.63
C LYS A 30 14.63 9.78 11.27
N HIS A 31 13.51 9.07 11.15
CA HIS A 31 12.17 9.61 10.86
C HIS A 31 12.00 10.20 9.47
N ASP A 32 12.84 9.75 8.52
CA ASP A 32 12.58 10.05 7.11
C ASP A 32 11.35 9.28 6.64
N LEU A 33 10.60 9.86 5.71
CA LEU A 33 9.48 9.20 5.04
C LEU A 33 9.69 9.26 3.53
N TRP A 34 9.51 8.13 2.86
CA TRP A 34 9.66 8.04 1.41
C TRP A 34 8.78 6.94 0.82
N ILE A 35 8.60 7.01 -0.50
CA ILE A 35 7.88 6.01 -1.29
C ILE A 35 8.90 5.16 -2.04
N ASN A 36 8.68 3.84 -2.05
CA ASN A 36 9.44 2.91 -2.88
C ASN A 36 8.57 1.72 -3.30
N GLY A 37 9.07 0.87 -4.19
CA GLY A 37 8.47 -0.43 -4.48
C GLY A 37 8.37 -1.31 -3.23
N ALA A 38 7.29 -2.06 -3.11
CA ALA A 38 7.04 -2.95 -1.97
C ALA A 38 6.65 -4.35 -2.43
N GLU A 39 6.95 -5.33 -1.59
CA GLU A 39 6.40 -6.68 -1.74
C GLU A 39 4.96 -6.74 -1.20
N PRO A 40 4.13 -7.66 -1.73
CA PRO A 40 4.39 -8.59 -2.84
C PRO A 40 4.42 -7.91 -4.21
N SER A 41 5.09 -8.54 -5.19
CA SER A 41 5.14 -8.04 -6.57
C SER A 41 3.79 -8.15 -7.28
N LEU A 42 3.62 -7.43 -8.39
CA LEU A 42 2.37 -7.47 -9.17
C LEU A 42 2.03 -8.87 -9.68
N GLU A 43 3.06 -9.63 -10.05
CA GLU A 43 2.92 -11.00 -10.53
C GLU A 43 2.42 -11.91 -9.42
N LYS A 44 3.04 -11.84 -8.22
CA LYS A 44 2.63 -12.62 -7.04
C LYS A 44 1.21 -12.29 -6.59
N VAL A 45 0.83 -11.02 -6.63
CA VAL A 45 -0.54 -10.58 -6.31
C VAL A 45 -1.55 -11.17 -7.29
N ASN A 46 -1.24 -11.19 -8.58
CA ASN A 46 -2.14 -11.74 -9.60
C ASN A 46 -2.20 -13.27 -9.59
N SER A 47 -1.10 -13.95 -9.23
CA SER A 47 -1.05 -15.42 -9.14
C SER A 47 -1.60 -15.96 -7.82
N GLY A 48 -1.60 -15.16 -6.75
CA GLY A 48 -1.89 -15.62 -5.39
C GLY A 48 -0.76 -16.45 -4.78
N GLU A 49 0.41 -16.47 -5.40
CA GLU A 49 1.57 -17.23 -4.91
C GLU A 49 2.12 -16.65 -3.61
N GLY A 50 2.44 -17.52 -2.66
CA GLY A 50 2.99 -17.15 -1.36
C GLY A 50 1.97 -16.87 -0.27
N LEU A 51 0.67 -16.94 -0.56
CA LEU A 51 -0.38 -16.90 0.47
C LEU A 51 -0.48 -18.25 1.20
N ALA A 52 -0.38 -18.24 2.52
CA ALA A 52 -0.63 -19.40 3.36
C ALA A 52 -2.14 -19.68 3.50
N VAL A 53 -2.47 -20.85 4.05
CA VAL A 53 -3.88 -21.22 4.29
C VAL A 53 -4.52 -20.21 5.25
N GLY A 54 -5.58 -19.55 4.76
CA GLY A 54 -6.32 -18.54 5.51
C GLY A 54 -5.83 -17.10 5.29
N GLU A 55 -4.76 -16.89 4.52
CA GLU A 55 -4.30 -15.55 4.15
C GLU A 55 -5.04 -15.01 2.92
N VAL A 56 -5.14 -13.69 2.86
CA VAL A 56 -5.78 -12.98 1.74
C VAL A 56 -4.96 -11.75 1.37
N THR A 57 -4.97 -11.39 0.08
CA THR A 57 -4.42 -10.12 -0.38
C THR A 57 -5.51 -9.06 -0.40
N VAL A 58 -5.26 -7.92 0.25
CA VAL A 58 -6.21 -6.79 0.32
C VAL A 58 -5.66 -5.59 -0.44
N ALA A 59 -6.44 -5.08 -1.39
CA ALA A 59 -6.15 -3.80 -2.02
C ALA A 59 -6.53 -2.65 -1.07
N ILE A 60 -5.53 -2.06 -0.40
CA ILE A 60 -5.75 -0.93 0.51
C ILE A 60 -6.28 0.28 -0.28
N ARG A 61 -7.53 0.67 0.00
CA ARG A 61 -8.18 1.83 -0.65
C ARG A 61 -7.89 3.13 0.08
N SER A 62 -7.78 3.06 1.40
CA SER A 62 -7.48 4.17 2.28
C SER A 62 -6.87 3.65 3.58
N THR A 63 -5.94 4.41 4.14
CA THR A 63 -5.32 4.15 5.45
C THR A 63 -5.18 5.44 6.22
N GLY A 64 -5.41 5.39 7.52
CA GLY A 64 -5.20 6.52 8.42
C GLY A 64 -3.77 6.56 8.93
N ILE A 65 -3.20 7.76 9.05
CA ILE A 65 -1.90 7.94 9.69
C ILE A 65 -2.13 8.08 11.20
N CYS A 66 -1.72 7.07 11.98
CA CYS A 66 -1.83 7.15 13.44
C CYS A 66 -0.74 8.04 14.02
N GLY A 67 -1.02 8.71 15.15
CA GLY A 67 -0.07 9.63 15.79
C GLY A 67 1.32 9.02 15.99
N ARG A 68 1.45 7.72 16.28
CA ARG A 68 2.75 7.06 16.52
C ARG A 68 3.79 7.19 15.40
N ILE A 69 3.40 7.43 14.15
CA ILE A 69 4.36 7.66 13.06
C ILE A 69 4.85 9.11 12.98
N LYS A 70 4.14 10.08 13.60
CA LYS A 70 4.49 11.51 13.66
C LYS A 70 4.98 11.93 15.05
N THR A 71 4.40 11.33 16.09
CA THR A 71 4.60 11.67 17.49
C THR A 71 5.86 10.99 17.97
N LEU A 72 6.95 11.74 17.89
CA LEU A 72 8.12 11.45 18.72
C LEU A 72 7.96 12.19 20.04
N PRO A 73 8.34 11.57 21.17
CA PRO A 73 8.84 12.37 22.27
C PRO A 73 10.08 13.11 21.74
N THR A 74 10.05 14.43 21.77
CA THR A 74 11.27 15.21 21.62
C THR A 74 12.25 14.73 22.71
N PRO A 75 13.56 14.56 22.44
CA PRO A 75 14.54 14.33 23.49
C PRO A 75 14.55 15.54 24.42
N GLY A 76 13.74 15.52 25.49
CA GLY A 76 13.57 16.64 26.41
C GLY A 76 12.18 16.82 27.01
N GLU A 77 11.13 16.20 26.48
CA GLU A 77 9.77 16.38 27.00
C GLU A 77 9.41 15.23 27.95
N LYS A 78 9.95 15.33 29.18
CA LYS A 78 9.33 14.78 30.38
C LYS A 78 8.49 15.91 30.97
N ASP A 79 7.18 15.69 31.08
CA ASP A 79 6.33 16.15 32.18
C ASP A 79 5.15 15.19 32.31
#